data_AF-A0A7X2XH52-F1
#
_entry.id   AF-A0A7X2XH52-F1
#
_cell.length_a   1.000
_cell.length_b   1.000
_cell.length_c   1.000
_cell.angle_alpha   90.00
_cell.angle_beta   90.00
_cell.angle_gamma   90.00
#
_symmetry.space_group_name_H-M   'P 1'
#
loop_
_entity.id
_entity.type
_entity.pdbx_description
1 polymer ?
#
loop_
_entity_poly.entity_id
_entity_poly.type
_entity_poly.pdbx_seq_one_letter_code
_entity_poly.pdbx_strand_id
1 'polypeptide(L)'
;MAKRTLIQILTAFLYNGNLPGFLNGRIWQGPSKSICVPGLNCYSCPGALGACPLGALQSSLSGLLLRFPFYVLGLMLLFGLLFGRTVCGWLCPFGFIQELLYKIPSPKFTKNKATRTLTKLKYIIGLLFVIILPVIFFYVVGVGAPAFCKYICPAGTLEAALPLLSTNPFLKQNLGMLFNWKLFLLLVTVIASIVIYRPFCRFICPLGAFYSLFNKLSYFGIQVDNVKCIGCDACIRKCKMDCAKVGDRECINCGECIDTCPVNAISLGSKVKKADTNVAEATNN
;
A
#
# COMPACT_ATOMS: atom_id res chain seq x y z
N MET A 1 -15.88 -5.85 -11.06
CA MET A 1 -15.60 -5.61 -9.61
C MET A 1 -15.36 -6.87 -8.77
N ALA A 2 -16.17 -7.94 -8.90
CA ALA A 2 -16.07 -9.17 -8.10
C ALA A 2 -14.68 -9.85 -8.13
N LYS A 3 -14.06 -9.95 -9.31
CA LYS A 3 -12.71 -10.54 -9.48
C LYS A 3 -11.64 -9.85 -8.63
N ARG A 4 -11.71 -8.51 -8.45
CA ARG A 4 -10.75 -7.74 -7.63
C ARG A 4 -10.88 -8.08 -6.15
N THR A 5 -12.11 -8.09 -5.64
CA THR A 5 -12.40 -8.41 -4.24
C THR A 5 -11.90 -9.83 -3.90
N LEU A 6 -12.11 -10.79 -4.80
CA LEU A 6 -11.62 -12.16 -4.62
C LEU A 6 -10.09 -12.19 -4.47
N ILE A 7 -9.36 -11.51 -5.34
CA ILE A 7 -7.88 -11.43 -5.26
C ILE A 7 -7.43 -10.76 -3.97
N GLN A 8 -8.10 -9.70 -3.53
CA GLN A 8 -7.78 -9.03 -2.26
C GLN A 8 -7.96 -9.97 -1.06
N ILE A 9 -9.05 -10.76 -1.03
CA ILE A 9 -9.32 -11.75 0.03
C ILE A 9 -8.26 -12.85 0.02
N LEU A 10 -8.00 -13.45 -1.15
CA LEU A 10 -7.00 -14.50 -1.31
C LEU A 10 -5.61 -14.02 -0.87
N THR A 11 -5.25 -12.80 -1.25
CA THR A 11 -3.95 -12.21 -0.87
C THR A 11 -3.87 -11.92 0.63
N ALA A 12 -4.96 -11.43 1.24
CA ALA A 12 -5.02 -11.23 2.68
C ALA A 12 -4.83 -12.54 3.45
N PHE A 13 -5.46 -13.62 2.99
CA PHE A 13 -5.27 -14.95 3.57
C PHE A 13 -3.87 -15.49 3.33
N LEU A 14 -3.31 -15.32 2.12
CA LEU A 14 -1.95 -15.74 1.82
C LEU A 14 -0.92 -15.05 2.71
N TYR A 15 -1.11 -13.77 3.01
CA TYR A 15 -0.17 -13.01 3.85
C TYR A 15 -0.34 -13.27 5.34
N ASN A 16 -1.57 -13.59 5.79
CA ASN A 16 -1.93 -13.71 7.20
C ASN A 16 -2.50 -15.10 7.57
N GLY A 17 -2.16 -16.13 6.82
CA GLY A 17 -2.77 -17.47 6.91
C GLY A 17 -2.40 -18.29 8.14
N ASN A 18 -1.54 -17.78 9.04
CA ASN A 18 -1.22 -18.48 10.30
C ASN A 18 -2.35 -18.32 11.34
N LEU A 19 -3.48 -18.99 11.10
CA LEU A 19 -4.63 -19.01 12.00
C LEU A 19 -4.28 -19.46 13.44
N PRO A 20 -3.42 -20.49 13.66
CA PRO A 20 -3.01 -20.88 15.01
C PRO A 20 -2.28 -19.76 15.78
N GLY A 21 -1.58 -18.87 15.07
CA GLY A 21 -0.92 -17.72 15.69
C GLY A 21 -1.91 -16.76 16.33
N PHE A 22 -3.05 -16.52 15.69
CA PHE A 22 -4.11 -15.66 16.25
C PHE A 22 -4.75 -16.26 17.51
N LEU A 23 -4.92 -17.58 17.56
CA LEU A 23 -5.50 -18.28 18.71
C LEU A 23 -4.53 -18.36 19.89
N ASN A 24 -3.26 -18.65 19.61
CA ASN A 24 -2.24 -18.87 20.64
C ASN A 24 -1.52 -17.58 21.07
N GLY A 25 -1.79 -16.44 20.42
CA GLY A 25 -1.12 -15.18 20.71
C GLY A 25 0.38 -15.18 20.44
N ARG A 26 0.87 -16.08 19.58
CA ARG A 26 2.29 -16.26 19.26
C ARG A 26 2.59 -15.79 17.85
N ILE A 27 3.70 -15.05 17.72
CA ILE A 27 4.20 -14.59 16.43
C ILE A 27 4.79 -15.76 15.66
N TRP A 28 4.42 -15.91 14.39
CA TRP A 28 5.05 -16.87 13.48
C TRP A 28 6.54 -16.55 13.29
N GLN A 29 7.41 -17.53 13.54
CA GLN A 29 8.87 -17.43 13.38
C GLN A 29 9.42 -18.37 12.29
N GLY A 30 8.56 -18.92 11.43
CA GLY A 30 8.98 -19.81 10.35
C GLY A 30 9.78 -19.09 9.25
N PRO A 31 10.42 -19.85 8.34
CA PRO A 31 11.33 -19.30 7.33
C PRO A 31 10.64 -18.33 6.36
N SER A 32 9.35 -18.53 6.09
CA SER A 32 8.54 -17.63 5.24
C SER A 32 8.54 -16.18 5.73
N LYS A 33 8.75 -15.95 7.03
CA LYS A 33 8.74 -14.62 7.64
C LYS A 33 9.87 -13.73 7.13
N SER A 34 10.95 -14.33 6.62
CA SER A 34 12.07 -13.61 6.00
C SER A 34 11.70 -13.00 4.63
N ILE A 35 10.63 -13.49 4.00
CA ILE A 35 10.22 -13.06 2.67
C ILE A 35 9.30 -11.84 2.79
N CYS A 36 9.69 -10.73 2.14
CA CYS A 36 8.86 -9.53 2.09
C CYS A 36 7.70 -9.72 1.12
N VAL A 37 6.48 -9.44 1.57
CA VAL A 37 5.30 -9.39 0.68
C VAL A 37 5.21 -8.00 0.01
N PRO A 38 4.60 -7.86 -1.18
CA PRO A 38 4.58 -6.56 -1.85
C PRO A 38 3.72 -5.51 -1.14
N GLY A 39 2.77 -5.92 -0.29
CA GLY A 39 1.87 -5.03 0.45
C GLY A 39 2.37 -4.64 1.85
N LEU A 40 1.58 -3.81 2.53
CA LEU A 40 1.77 -3.57 3.96
C LEU A 40 1.29 -4.80 4.73
N ASN A 41 2.16 -5.40 5.56
CA ASN A 41 1.84 -6.58 6.36
C ASN A 41 2.67 -6.58 7.65
N CYS A 42 2.06 -6.39 8.82
CA CYS A 42 2.85 -6.18 10.04
C CYS A 42 3.72 -7.39 10.40
N TYR A 43 5.02 -7.18 10.64
CA TYR A 43 5.92 -8.25 11.07
C TYR A 43 5.47 -8.88 12.41
N SER A 44 4.99 -8.08 13.35
CA SER A 44 4.51 -8.56 14.65
C SER A 44 3.12 -9.18 14.62
N CYS A 45 2.44 -9.22 13.48
CA CYS A 45 1.13 -9.88 13.37
C CYS A 45 1.29 -11.39 13.64
N PRO A 46 0.50 -11.97 14.55
CA PRO A 46 0.52 -13.41 14.82
C PRO A 46 0.23 -14.26 13.58
N GLY A 47 -0.67 -13.77 12.73
CA GLY A 47 -1.05 -14.39 11.46
C GLY A 47 -0.05 -14.23 10.33
N ALA A 48 0.85 -13.24 10.39
CA ALA A 48 1.65 -12.88 9.24
C ALA A 48 2.69 -13.96 8.88
N LEU A 49 2.56 -14.52 7.68
CA LEU A 49 3.49 -15.50 7.12
C LEU A 49 4.70 -14.84 6.46
N GLY A 50 4.58 -13.60 5.99
CA GLY A 50 5.66 -12.81 5.38
C GLY A 50 5.88 -11.44 6.03
N ALA A 51 7.02 -10.81 5.77
CA ALA A 51 7.41 -9.53 6.36
C ALA A 51 6.86 -8.31 5.61
N CYS A 52 6.70 -7.20 6.34
CA CYS A 52 6.50 -5.88 5.76
C CYS A 52 7.77 -5.43 5.03
N PRO A 53 7.73 -5.05 3.74
CA PRO A 53 8.90 -4.52 3.05
C PRO A 53 9.36 -3.21 3.71
N LEU A 54 8.43 -2.37 4.17
CA LEU A 54 8.75 -1.13 4.86
C LEU A 54 9.38 -1.38 6.23
N GLY A 55 8.84 -2.36 6.99
CA GLY A 55 9.40 -2.74 8.28
C GLY A 55 10.79 -3.33 8.14
N ALA A 56 10.98 -4.27 7.21
CA ALA A 56 12.26 -4.89 6.91
C ALA A 56 13.30 -3.86 6.43
N LEU A 57 12.88 -2.89 5.61
CA LEU A 57 13.74 -1.78 5.18
C LEU A 57 14.22 -0.98 6.37
N GLN A 58 13.30 -0.56 7.25
CA GLN A 58 13.65 0.22 8.43
C GLN A 58 14.54 -0.55 9.40
N SER A 59 14.26 -1.83 9.63
CA SER A 59 15.10 -2.70 10.47
C SER A 59 16.50 -2.87 9.90
N SER A 60 16.64 -2.97 8.58
CA SER A 60 17.94 -3.12 7.92
C SER A 60 18.77 -1.83 7.95
N LEU A 61 18.12 -0.67 7.81
CA LEU A 61 18.76 0.65 7.96
C LEU A 61 19.15 0.97 9.41
N SER A 62 18.69 0.18 10.37
CA SER A 62 18.84 0.42 11.81
C SER A 62 19.98 -0.34 12.49
N GLY A 63 20.74 -1.17 11.76
CA GLY A 63 21.81 -2.01 12.32
C GLY A 63 23.14 -1.27 12.54
N LEU A 64 23.95 -1.75 13.49
CA LEU A 64 25.30 -1.22 13.85
C LEU A 64 26.26 -1.13 12.65
N LEU A 65 26.13 -2.06 11.70
CA LEU A 65 26.78 -2.00 10.40
C LEU A 65 25.69 -1.61 9.41
N LEU A 66 25.86 -0.47 8.73
CA LEU A 66 25.03 -0.04 7.58
C LEU A 66 25.16 -1.06 6.44
N ARG A 67 24.54 -2.24 6.59
CA ARG A 67 24.41 -3.22 5.52
C ARG A 67 23.33 -2.70 4.60
N PHE A 68 23.73 -2.30 3.40
CA PHE A 68 22.79 -1.79 2.42
C PHE A 68 21.71 -2.86 2.13
N PRO A 69 20.40 -2.53 2.25
CA PRO A 69 19.32 -3.51 2.17
C PRO A 69 18.99 -3.92 0.73
N PHE A 70 19.96 -4.50 0.02
CA PHE A 70 19.83 -4.88 -1.40
C PHE A 70 18.62 -5.77 -1.66
N TYR A 71 18.37 -6.76 -0.80
CA TYR A 71 17.22 -7.67 -0.93
C TYR A 71 15.89 -6.92 -0.86
N VAL A 72 15.69 -6.11 0.19
CA VAL A 72 14.41 -5.42 0.43
C VAL A 72 14.16 -4.35 -0.64
N LEU A 73 15.18 -3.54 -0.95
CA LEU A 73 15.08 -2.51 -1.99
C LEU A 73 14.90 -3.13 -3.37
N GLY A 74 15.63 -4.20 -3.69
CA GLY A 74 15.50 -4.94 -4.95
C GLY A 74 14.10 -5.50 -5.13
N LEU A 75 13.51 -6.08 -4.09
CA LEU A 75 12.15 -6.61 -4.15
C LEU A 75 11.09 -5.50 -4.25
N MET A 76 11.24 -4.40 -3.50
CA MET A 76 10.37 -3.23 -3.63
C MET A 76 10.45 -2.63 -5.04
N LEU A 77 11.65 -2.52 -5.60
CA LEU A 77 11.87 -2.02 -6.96
C LEU A 77 11.24 -2.96 -8.00
N LEU A 78 11.43 -4.28 -7.85
CA LEU A 78 10.84 -5.30 -8.71
C LEU A 78 9.31 -5.16 -8.74
N PHE A 79 8.65 -5.16 -7.58
CA PHE A 79 7.20 -5.00 -7.53
C PHE A 79 6.73 -3.60 -7.96
N GLY A 80 7.54 -2.56 -7.70
CA GLY A 80 7.29 -1.20 -8.17
C GLY A 80 7.28 -1.11 -9.70
N LEU A 81 8.27 -1.71 -10.36
CA LEU A 81 8.40 -1.73 -11.82
C LEU A 81 7.44 -2.72 -12.49
N LEU A 82 7.07 -3.82 -11.84
CA LEU A 82 6.10 -4.76 -12.40
C LEU A 82 4.66 -4.27 -12.22
N PHE A 83 4.29 -3.81 -11.03
CA PHE A 83 2.88 -3.57 -10.67
C PHE A 83 2.60 -2.13 -10.24
N GLY A 84 3.60 -1.36 -9.80
CA GLY A 84 3.40 0.00 -9.30
C GLY A 84 2.35 0.04 -8.18
N ARG A 85 1.41 0.98 -8.25
CA ARG A 85 0.32 1.08 -7.25
C ARG A 85 -0.80 0.07 -7.44
N THR A 86 -0.71 -0.82 -8.45
CA THR A 86 -1.61 -1.98 -8.54
C THR A 86 -1.48 -2.85 -7.29
N VAL A 87 -0.29 -2.93 -6.68
CA VAL A 87 -0.07 -3.60 -5.39
C VAL A 87 -1.00 -3.03 -4.31
N CYS A 88 -1.07 -1.70 -4.19
CA CYS A 88 -1.97 -1.06 -3.23
C CYS A 88 -3.44 -1.39 -3.55
N GLY A 89 -3.82 -1.41 -4.82
CA GLY A 89 -5.19 -1.70 -5.28
C GLY A 89 -5.63 -3.14 -5.03
N TRP A 90 -4.78 -4.12 -5.33
CA TRP A 90 -5.16 -5.53 -5.47
C TRP A 90 -4.54 -6.45 -4.41
N LEU A 91 -3.32 -6.15 -3.95
CA LEU A 91 -2.51 -7.09 -3.16
C LEU A 91 -2.31 -6.66 -1.69
N CYS A 92 -2.65 -5.43 -1.33
CA CYS A 92 -2.40 -4.91 0.02
C CYS A 92 -3.62 -5.17 0.94
N PRO A 93 -3.50 -5.99 2.00
CA PRO A 93 -4.62 -6.29 2.92
C PRO A 93 -5.14 -5.03 3.61
N PHE A 94 -4.25 -4.15 4.07
CA PHE A 94 -4.65 -2.89 4.69
C PHE A 94 -5.37 -1.93 3.71
N GLY A 95 -5.05 -2.02 2.41
CA GLY A 95 -5.81 -1.32 1.37
C GLY A 95 -7.23 -1.87 1.22
N PHE A 96 -7.37 -3.20 1.26
CA PHE A 96 -8.66 -3.88 1.21
C PHE A 96 -9.56 -3.54 2.40
N ILE A 97 -9.02 -3.53 3.63
CA ILE A 97 -9.77 -3.14 4.84
C ILE A 97 -10.34 -1.72 4.69
N GLN A 98 -9.54 -0.77 4.18
CA GLN A 98 -10.04 0.60 3.94
C GLN A 98 -11.14 0.66 2.88
N GLU A 99 -11.13 -0.21 1.86
CA GLU A 99 -12.25 -0.28 0.90
C GLU A 99 -13.51 -0.85 1.53
N LEU A 100 -13.36 -1.84 2.42
CA LEU A 100 -14.48 -2.44 3.13
C LEU A 100 -15.13 -1.42 4.07
N LEU A 101 -14.32 -0.67 4.83
CA LEU A 101 -14.80 0.42 5.70
C LEU A 101 -15.53 1.51 4.91
N TYR A 102 -15.05 1.85 3.71
CA TYR A 102 -15.69 2.84 2.87
C TYR A 102 -17.09 2.42 2.37
N LYS A 103 -17.43 1.12 2.36
CA LYS A 103 -18.77 0.63 1.99
C LYS A 103 -19.83 0.89 3.05
N ILE A 104 -19.44 1.18 4.30
CA ILE A 104 -20.39 1.52 5.37
C ILE A 104 -21.18 2.77 4.94
N PRO A 105 -22.52 2.78 4.98
CA PRO A 105 -23.31 3.93 4.56
C PRO A 105 -23.04 5.12 5.51
N SER A 106 -22.44 6.17 4.96
CA SER A 106 -22.12 7.41 5.68
C SER A 106 -22.07 8.56 4.68
N PRO A 107 -22.20 9.83 5.12
CA PRO A 107 -21.83 10.96 4.27
C PRO A 107 -20.39 10.74 3.81
N LYS A 108 -20.13 10.84 2.49
CA LYS A 108 -18.80 10.62 1.92
C LYS A 108 -18.19 11.96 1.53
N PHE A 109 -16.92 12.17 1.86
CA PHE A 109 -16.19 13.32 1.36
C PHE A 109 -15.74 13.07 -0.07
N THR A 110 -16.09 14.00 -0.95
CA THR A 110 -15.62 14.03 -2.33
C THR A 110 -14.18 14.57 -2.40
N LYS A 111 -13.52 14.32 -3.53
CA LYS A 111 -12.17 14.82 -3.77
C LYS A 111 -12.18 16.30 -4.11
N ASN A 112 -11.31 17.07 -3.44
CA ASN A 112 -11.19 18.50 -3.60
C ASN A 112 -9.71 18.90 -3.82
N LYS A 113 -9.44 20.18 -4.08
CA LYS A 113 -8.07 20.69 -4.22
C LYS A 113 -7.23 20.44 -2.95
N ALA A 114 -7.84 20.57 -1.77
CA ALA A 114 -7.19 20.30 -0.49
C ALA A 114 -6.73 18.83 -0.40
N THR A 115 -7.59 17.86 -0.69
CA THR A 115 -7.22 16.43 -0.63
C THR A 115 -6.08 16.12 -1.60
N ARG A 116 -6.09 16.71 -2.79
CA ARG A 116 -5.00 16.55 -3.76
C ARG A 116 -3.67 17.09 -3.23
N THR A 117 -3.67 18.21 -2.52
CA THR A 117 -2.46 18.72 -1.85
C THR A 117 -2.00 17.79 -0.72
N LEU A 118 -2.95 17.26 0.08
CA LEU A 118 -2.64 16.32 1.16
C LEU A 118 -1.97 15.03 0.64
N THR A 119 -2.17 14.63 -0.63
CA THR A 119 -1.45 13.47 -1.19
C THR A 119 0.07 13.62 -1.18
N LYS A 120 0.60 14.85 -1.09
CA LYS A 120 2.05 15.08 -0.99
C LYS A 120 2.61 14.72 0.39
N LEU A 121 1.76 14.70 1.42
CA LEU A 121 2.15 14.47 2.81
C LEU A 121 2.84 13.11 3.00
N LYS A 122 2.43 12.06 2.29
CA LYS A 122 3.05 10.73 2.38
C LYS A 122 4.54 10.70 1.99
N TYR A 123 4.97 11.61 1.11
CA TYR A 123 6.38 11.72 0.72
C TYR A 123 7.19 12.39 1.84
N ILE A 124 6.61 13.42 2.47
CA ILE A 124 7.20 14.09 3.64
C ILE A 124 7.29 13.10 4.82
N ILE A 125 6.20 12.40 5.12
CA ILE A 125 6.17 11.35 6.16
C ILE A 125 7.16 10.24 5.83
N GLY A 126 7.24 9.81 4.56
CA GLY A 126 8.21 8.82 4.12
C GLY A 126 9.64 9.27 4.38
N LEU A 127 10.01 10.47 3.91
CA LEU A 127 11.35 11.02 4.13
C LEU A 127 11.68 11.13 5.63
N LEU A 128 10.77 11.71 6.40
CA LEU A 128 10.97 11.98 7.82
C LEU A 128 11.03 10.67 8.64
N PHE A 129 10.03 9.79 8.55
CA PHE A 129 9.90 8.63 9.43
C PHE A 129 10.56 7.34 8.92
N VAL A 130 10.91 7.25 7.64
CA VAL A 130 11.57 6.06 7.08
C VAL A 130 13.08 6.28 6.91
N ILE A 131 13.51 7.52 6.64
CA ILE A 131 14.92 7.84 6.39
C ILE A 131 15.52 8.66 7.53
N ILE A 132 15.02 9.88 7.78
CA ILE A 132 15.66 10.83 8.71
C ILE A 132 15.66 10.33 10.16
N LEU A 133 14.48 9.97 10.70
CA LEU A 133 14.36 9.56 12.11
C LEU A 133 15.18 8.31 12.45
N PRO A 134 15.12 7.21 11.68
CA PRO A 134 15.95 6.03 11.97
C PRO A 134 17.44 6.35 12.00
N VAL A 135 17.92 7.22 11.10
CA VAL A 135 19.32 7.68 11.08
C VAL A 135 19.65 8.51 12.33
N ILE A 136 18.79 9.44 12.74
CA ILE A 136 18.98 10.21 13.98
C ILE A 136 19.02 9.29 15.20
N PHE A 137 18.06 8.34 15.31
CA PHE A 137 18.05 7.37 16.41
C PHE A 137 19.31 6.52 16.45
N PHE A 138 19.82 6.14 15.28
CA PHE A 138 21.09 5.43 15.17
C PHE A 138 22.25 6.26 15.74
N TYR A 139 22.36 7.54 15.38
CA TYR A 139 23.41 8.42 15.91
C TYR A 139 23.30 8.71 17.41
N VAL A 140 22.08 8.83 17.95
CA VAL A 140 21.88 9.21 19.37
C VAL A 140 21.92 8.00 20.31
N VAL A 141 21.32 6.88 19.91
CA VAL A 141 21.08 5.72 20.78
C VAL A 141 21.97 4.52 20.39
N GLY A 142 22.67 4.59 19.26
CA GLY A 142 23.47 3.48 18.72
C GLY A 142 22.63 2.34 18.12
N VAL A 143 21.31 2.45 18.14
CA VAL A 143 20.37 1.46 17.58
C VAL A 143 19.29 2.20 16.79
N GLY A 144 19.15 1.91 15.50
CA GLY A 144 18.05 2.47 14.74
C GLY A 144 16.72 1.87 15.17
N ALA A 145 15.66 2.69 15.14
CA ALA A 145 14.32 2.25 15.45
C ALA A 145 13.45 2.31 14.18
N PRO A 146 12.53 1.34 13.96
CA PRO A 146 11.59 1.42 12.86
C PRO A 146 10.53 2.49 13.14
N ALA A 147 10.90 3.76 13.01
CA ALA A 147 10.13 4.91 13.49
C ALA A 147 8.72 4.97 12.90
N PHE A 148 8.55 4.88 11.58
CA PHE A 148 7.21 4.76 10.97
C PHE A 148 6.36 3.62 11.57
N CYS A 149 6.91 2.41 11.66
CA CYS A 149 6.18 1.25 12.20
C CYS A 149 5.90 1.38 13.71
N LYS A 150 6.76 2.07 14.45
CA LYS A 150 6.64 2.31 15.89
C LYS A 150 5.69 3.47 16.23
N TYR A 151 5.59 4.50 15.40
CA TYR A 151 4.88 5.74 15.76
C TYR A 151 3.66 6.08 14.89
N ILE A 152 3.57 5.57 13.66
CA ILE A 152 2.53 5.99 12.70
C ILE A 152 1.68 4.84 12.19
N CYS A 153 2.25 3.66 11.96
CA CYS A 153 1.60 2.58 11.22
C CYS A 153 0.33 2.03 11.90
N PRO A 154 -0.89 2.30 11.39
CA PRO A 154 -2.13 1.79 11.98
C PRO A 154 -2.32 0.29 11.74
N ALA A 155 -1.74 -0.25 10.66
CA ALA A 155 -1.80 -1.68 10.36
C ALA A 155 -1.11 -2.51 11.46
N GLY A 156 -0.03 -2.00 12.06
CA GLY A 156 0.62 -2.68 13.19
C GLY A 156 -0.27 -2.75 14.43
N THR A 157 -1.07 -1.72 14.68
CA THR A 157 -2.04 -1.74 15.78
C THR A 157 -3.16 -2.74 15.51
N LEU A 158 -3.70 -2.72 14.30
CA LEU A 158 -4.83 -3.56 13.90
C LEU A 158 -4.47 -5.04 13.82
N GLU A 159 -3.37 -5.37 13.13
CA GLU A 159 -2.97 -6.75 12.82
C GLU A 159 -2.17 -7.40 13.94
N ALA A 160 -1.41 -6.64 14.72
CA ALA A 160 -0.54 -7.18 15.76
C ALA A 160 -1.01 -6.81 17.17
N ALA A 161 -1.14 -5.52 17.49
CA ALA A 161 -1.36 -5.10 18.88
C ALA A 161 -2.70 -5.62 19.44
N LEU A 162 -3.81 -5.47 18.71
CA LEU A 162 -5.12 -5.91 19.19
C LEU A 162 -5.21 -7.45 19.41
N PRO A 163 -4.80 -8.31 18.45
CA PRO A 163 -4.84 -9.76 18.67
C PRO A 163 -3.85 -10.26 19.73
N LEU A 164 -2.67 -9.64 19.83
CA LEU A 164 -1.71 -10.02 20.87
C LEU A 164 -2.19 -9.62 22.26
N LEU A 165 -2.84 -8.46 22.39
CA LEU A 165 -3.42 -8.03 23.65
C LEU A 165 -4.60 -8.90 24.05
N SER A 166 -5.49 -9.30 23.13
CA SER A 166 -6.65 -10.13 23.48
C SER A 166 -6.24 -11.48 24.08
N THR A 167 -5.10 -12.03 23.63
CA THR A 167 -4.59 -13.36 23.99
C THR A 167 -3.56 -13.35 25.13
N ASN A 168 -2.83 -12.25 25.36
CA ASN A 168 -1.77 -12.18 26.37
C ASN A 168 -2.11 -11.19 27.51
N PRO A 169 -2.54 -11.68 28.69
CA PRO A 169 -2.87 -10.83 29.85
C PRO A 169 -1.70 -9.96 30.33
N PHE A 170 -0.48 -10.49 30.24
CA PHE A 170 0.74 -9.77 30.64
C PHE A 170 0.97 -8.48 29.82
N LEU A 171 0.67 -8.50 28.51
CA LEU A 171 0.78 -7.31 27.67
C LEU A 171 -0.29 -6.28 28.00
N LYS A 172 -1.48 -6.70 28.46
CA LYS A 172 -2.56 -5.78 28.90
C LYS A 172 -2.17 -4.99 30.14
N GLN A 173 -1.36 -5.57 31.03
CA GLN A 173 -0.91 -4.89 32.25
C GLN A 173 0.18 -3.84 31.98
N ASN A 174 0.87 -3.94 30.83
CA ASN A 174 1.97 -3.05 30.45
C ASN A 174 1.57 -2.03 29.35
N LEU A 175 0.30 -1.63 29.33
CA LEU A 175 -0.19 -0.64 28.39
C LEU A 175 0.39 0.75 28.69
N GLY A 176 1.31 1.20 27.84
CA GLY A 176 1.94 2.51 27.95
C GLY A 176 1.31 3.58 27.05
N MET A 177 1.77 4.83 27.21
CA MET A 177 1.36 5.99 26.41
C MET A 177 1.49 5.77 24.89
N LEU A 178 2.50 5.02 24.45
CA LEU A 178 2.69 4.67 23.04
C LEU A 178 1.55 3.83 22.47
N PHE A 179 0.95 2.93 23.27
CA PHE A 179 -0.20 2.15 22.84
C PHE A 179 -1.43 3.04 22.67
N ASN A 180 -1.71 3.92 23.62
CA ASN A 180 -2.83 4.85 23.53
C ASN A 180 -2.73 5.75 22.30
N TRP A 181 -1.52 6.25 22.00
CA TRP A 181 -1.25 7.00 20.78
C TRP A 181 -1.53 6.18 19.51
N LYS A 182 -1.05 4.93 19.45
CA LYS A 182 -1.28 4.02 18.32
C LYS A 182 -2.76 3.67 18.13
N LEU A 183 -3.48 3.48 19.23
CA LEU A 183 -4.91 3.20 19.22
C LEU A 183 -5.68 4.43 18.71
N PHE A 184 -5.31 5.62 19.17
CA PHE A 184 -5.85 6.88 18.65
C PHE A 184 -5.64 7.01 17.13
N LEU A 185 -4.42 6.79 16.63
CA LEU A 185 -4.14 6.82 15.19
C LEU A 185 -4.93 5.77 14.41
N LEU A 186 -5.12 4.57 14.96
CA LEU A 186 -5.96 3.53 14.36
C LEU A 186 -7.41 4.00 14.27
N LEU A 187 -7.98 4.52 15.36
CA LEU A 187 -9.35 5.03 15.40
C LEU A 187 -9.57 6.16 14.39
N VAL A 188 -8.67 7.14 14.35
CA VAL A 188 -8.70 8.22 13.35
C VAL A 188 -8.65 7.65 11.94
N THR A 189 -7.78 6.67 11.68
CA THR A 189 -7.67 6.03 10.36
C THR A 189 -8.94 5.27 9.99
N VAL A 190 -9.56 4.55 10.92
CA VAL A 190 -10.81 3.81 10.69
C VAL A 190 -11.95 4.77 10.36
N ILE A 191 -12.16 5.81 11.20
CA ILE A 191 -13.19 6.83 10.98
C ILE A 191 -12.96 7.53 9.64
N ALA A 192 -11.73 7.95 9.37
CA ALA A 192 -11.40 8.57 8.09
C ALA A 192 -11.64 7.63 6.90
N SER A 193 -11.44 6.32 7.05
CA SER A 193 -11.63 5.34 5.96
C SER A 193 -13.09 5.04 5.66
N ILE A 194 -13.98 5.30 6.63
CA ILE A 194 -15.42 5.25 6.41
C ILE A 194 -15.83 6.43 5.52
N VAL A 195 -15.35 7.64 5.81
CA VAL A 195 -15.82 8.87 5.15
C VAL A 195 -15.03 9.21 3.86
N ILE A 196 -13.73 8.90 3.84
CA ILE A 196 -12.79 9.17 2.74
C ILE A 196 -12.33 7.84 2.15
N TYR A 197 -12.25 7.74 0.82
CA TYR A 197 -11.73 6.53 0.19
C TYR A 197 -10.21 6.42 0.38
N ARG A 198 -9.78 5.37 1.11
CA ARG A 198 -8.37 4.98 1.35
C ARG A 198 -7.45 6.11 1.86
N PRO A 199 -7.79 6.81 2.95
CA PRO A 199 -7.07 7.99 3.42
C PRO A 199 -5.61 7.69 3.77
N PHE A 200 -5.32 6.54 4.39
CA PHE A 200 -3.96 6.20 4.77
C PHE A 200 -3.07 5.97 3.55
N CYS A 201 -3.56 5.21 2.56
CA CYS A 201 -2.82 4.97 1.31
C CYS A 201 -2.65 6.25 0.47
N ARG A 202 -3.58 7.20 0.62
CA ARG A 202 -3.61 8.46 -0.12
C ARG A 202 -2.69 9.53 0.49
N PHE A 203 -2.66 9.63 1.82
CA PHE A 203 -2.03 10.77 2.52
C PHE A 203 -0.82 10.42 3.40
N ILE A 204 -0.69 9.17 3.88
CA ILE A 204 0.27 8.85 4.95
C ILE A 204 1.28 7.77 4.53
N CYS A 205 0.84 6.74 3.82
CA CYS A 205 1.60 5.51 3.59
C CYS A 205 2.88 5.72 2.76
N PRO A 206 4.09 5.52 3.32
CA PRO A 206 5.35 5.63 2.59
C PRO A 206 5.52 4.55 1.52
N LEU A 207 5.05 3.32 1.77
CA LEU A 207 5.06 2.24 0.78
C LEU A 207 4.20 2.62 -0.44
N GLY A 208 3.03 3.22 -0.18
CA GLY A 208 2.17 3.75 -1.23
C GLY A 208 2.77 4.97 -1.95
N ALA A 209 3.67 5.72 -1.32
CA ALA A 209 4.44 6.80 -1.92
C ALA A 209 5.51 6.25 -2.86
N PHE A 210 6.26 5.24 -2.40
CA PHE A 210 7.28 4.55 -3.20
C PHE A 210 6.68 3.97 -4.48
N TYR A 211 5.61 3.17 -4.39
CA TYR A 211 4.95 2.62 -5.57
C TYR A 211 4.28 3.68 -6.47
N SER A 212 3.94 4.86 -5.93
CA SER A 212 3.42 5.99 -6.72
C SER A 212 4.47 6.54 -7.70
N LEU A 213 5.75 6.49 -7.32
CA LEU A 213 6.86 6.91 -8.19
C LEU A 213 6.97 6.02 -9.43
N PHE A 214 6.76 4.71 -9.27
CA PHE A 214 6.89 3.71 -10.34
C PHE A 214 5.59 3.43 -11.10
N ASN A 215 4.43 3.94 -10.66
CA ASN A 215 3.15 3.59 -11.28
C ASN A 215 3.06 3.96 -12.77
N LYS A 216 3.76 5.00 -13.21
CA LYS A 216 3.85 5.36 -14.64
C LYS A 216 4.73 4.39 -15.44
N LEU A 217 5.78 3.86 -14.81
CA LEU A 217 6.75 2.94 -15.40
C LEU A 217 6.33 1.47 -15.24
N SER A 218 5.24 1.20 -14.52
CA SER A 218 4.85 -0.17 -14.19
C SER A 218 4.50 -0.98 -15.43
N TYR A 219 5.00 -2.21 -15.52
CA TYR A 219 4.71 -3.10 -16.63
C TYR A 219 3.22 -3.45 -16.70
N PHE A 220 2.57 -3.71 -15.57
CA PHE A 220 1.13 -3.95 -15.50
C PHE A 220 0.39 -2.73 -14.96
N GLY A 221 -0.80 -2.48 -15.50
CA GLY A 221 -1.74 -1.51 -14.95
C GLY A 221 -2.75 -1.07 -15.99
N ILE A 222 -3.41 0.06 -15.71
CA ILE A 222 -4.45 0.59 -16.58
C ILE A 222 -3.86 1.39 -17.74
N GLN A 223 -4.49 1.30 -18.91
CA GLN A 223 -4.11 2.01 -20.13
C GLN A 223 -5.31 2.71 -20.73
N VAL A 224 -5.02 3.78 -21.46
CA VAL A 224 -6.00 4.53 -22.23
C VAL A 224 -5.55 4.55 -23.68
N ASP A 225 -6.42 4.06 -24.56
CA ASP A 225 -6.29 4.21 -25.99
C ASP A 225 -6.65 5.66 -26.35
N ASN A 226 -5.63 6.48 -26.67
CA ASN A 226 -5.82 7.89 -26.98
C ASN A 226 -6.55 8.12 -28.31
N VAL A 227 -6.58 7.12 -29.21
CA VAL A 227 -7.30 7.21 -30.48
C VAL A 227 -8.81 7.05 -30.24
N LYS A 228 -9.19 6.12 -29.36
CA LYS A 228 -10.61 5.91 -28.98
C LYS A 228 -11.11 6.93 -27.96
N CYS A 229 -10.22 7.54 -27.18
CA CYS A 229 -10.60 8.43 -26.08
C CYS A 229 -11.14 9.77 -26.60
N ILE A 230 -12.38 10.08 -26.25
CA ILE A 230 -13.05 11.35 -26.60
C ILE A 230 -12.86 12.47 -25.56
N GLY A 231 -12.00 12.31 -24.54
CA GLY A 231 -11.69 13.36 -23.56
C GLY A 231 -12.85 13.77 -22.64
N CYS A 232 -13.88 12.95 -22.45
CA CYS A 232 -15.10 13.32 -21.71
C CYS A 232 -14.96 13.40 -20.18
N ASP A 233 -13.81 13.01 -19.62
CA ASP A 233 -13.48 12.97 -18.18
C ASP A 233 -14.46 12.19 -17.26
N ALA A 234 -15.34 11.35 -17.83
CA ALA A 234 -16.27 10.53 -17.05
C ALA A 234 -15.53 9.58 -16.09
N CYS A 235 -14.41 9.00 -16.56
CA CYS A 235 -13.52 8.16 -15.77
C CYS A 235 -12.91 8.91 -14.57
N ILE A 236 -12.48 10.16 -14.78
CA ILE A 236 -11.92 11.00 -13.72
C ILE A 236 -13.00 11.41 -12.74
N ARG A 237 -14.18 11.86 -13.18
CA ARG A 237 -15.28 12.24 -12.27
C ARG A 237 -15.68 11.12 -11.32
N LYS A 238 -15.77 9.88 -11.80
CA LYS A 238 -16.10 8.71 -10.96
C LYS A 238 -14.92 8.19 -10.11
N CYS A 239 -13.68 8.54 -10.46
CA CYS A 239 -12.51 8.06 -9.73
C CYS A 239 -12.49 8.59 -8.29
N LYS A 240 -12.49 7.66 -7.32
CA LYS A 240 -12.45 7.93 -5.87
C LYS A 240 -11.08 8.37 -5.36
N MET A 241 -10.03 8.20 -6.16
CA MET A 241 -8.67 8.68 -5.88
C MET A 241 -8.46 10.10 -6.43
N ASP A 242 -7.45 10.82 -5.92
CA ASP A 242 -6.99 12.13 -6.45
C ASP A 242 -6.22 11.99 -7.77
N CYS A 243 -6.77 11.24 -8.72
CA CYS A 243 -6.18 11.12 -10.05
C CYS A 243 -6.52 12.33 -10.90
N ALA A 244 -5.49 12.93 -11.50
CA ALA A 244 -5.62 13.96 -12.53
C ALA A 244 -5.81 13.34 -13.92
N LYS A 245 -5.21 12.17 -14.17
CA LYS A 245 -5.34 11.39 -15.39
C LYS A 245 -5.42 9.90 -15.04
N VAL A 246 -6.07 9.11 -15.88
CA VAL A 246 -6.10 7.65 -15.73
C VAL A 246 -4.67 7.11 -15.85
N GLY A 247 -4.25 6.25 -14.92
CA GLY A 247 -2.89 5.73 -14.88
C GLY A 247 -1.83 6.72 -14.38
N ASP A 248 -2.22 7.85 -13.78
CA ASP A 248 -1.26 8.76 -13.14
C ASP A 248 -0.59 8.15 -11.90
N ARG A 249 0.27 8.92 -11.23
CA ARG A 249 1.01 8.46 -10.05
C ARG A 249 0.07 7.96 -8.95
N GLU A 250 -1.07 8.61 -8.75
CA GLU A 250 -1.99 8.27 -7.67
C GLU A 250 -2.93 7.10 -8.00
N CYS A 251 -3.07 6.75 -9.28
CA CYS A 251 -3.92 5.67 -9.75
C CYS A 251 -3.50 4.31 -9.20
N ILE A 252 -4.41 3.63 -8.48
CA ILE A 252 -4.19 2.28 -7.93
C ILE A 252 -4.57 1.16 -8.92
N ASN A 253 -4.81 1.51 -10.20
CA ASN A 253 -5.22 0.59 -11.27
C ASN A 253 -6.41 -0.32 -10.88
N CYS A 254 -7.42 0.25 -10.21
CA CYS A 254 -8.53 -0.52 -9.63
C CYS A 254 -9.57 -1.02 -10.64
N GLY A 255 -9.54 -0.50 -11.87
CA GLY A 255 -10.41 -0.91 -12.99
C GLY A 255 -11.83 -0.32 -12.99
N GLU A 256 -12.26 0.42 -11.98
CA GLU A 256 -13.65 0.95 -11.89
C GLU A 256 -14.02 1.91 -13.03
N CYS A 257 -13.04 2.54 -13.66
CA CYS A 257 -13.25 3.44 -14.79
C CYS A 257 -13.48 2.70 -16.12
N ILE A 258 -13.15 1.41 -16.24
CA ILE A 258 -13.40 0.61 -17.45
C ILE A 258 -14.90 0.55 -17.71
N ASP A 259 -15.66 0.15 -16.69
CA ASP A 259 -17.13 0.05 -16.72
C ASP A 259 -17.86 1.41 -16.91
N THR A 260 -17.12 2.52 -16.92
CA THR A 260 -17.68 3.88 -17.00
C THR A 260 -17.37 4.56 -18.33
N CYS A 261 -16.44 4.01 -19.11
CA CYS A 261 -16.02 4.60 -20.37
C CYS A 261 -17.08 4.31 -21.45
N PRO A 262 -17.74 5.33 -22.04
CA PRO A 262 -18.78 5.10 -23.04
C PRO A 262 -18.25 4.52 -24.36
N VAL A 263 -16.95 4.72 -24.63
CA VAL A 263 -16.27 4.35 -25.88
C VAL A 263 -15.28 3.18 -25.68
N ASN A 264 -15.30 2.52 -24.51
CA ASN A 264 -14.43 1.39 -24.18
C ASN A 264 -12.93 1.63 -24.47
N ALA A 265 -12.45 2.87 -24.26
CA ALA A 265 -11.06 3.26 -24.50
C ALA A 265 -10.09 2.86 -23.38
N ILE A 266 -10.57 2.23 -22.30
CA ILE A 266 -9.76 1.93 -21.11
C ILE A 266 -9.65 0.43 -20.93
N SER A 267 -8.41 -0.08 -20.76
CA SER A 267 -8.13 -1.50 -20.56
C SER A 267 -7.15 -1.71 -19.39
N LEU A 268 -7.16 -2.92 -18.81
CA LEU A 268 -6.22 -3.35 -17.78
C LEU A 268 -5.31 -4.46 -18.36
N GLY A 269 -3.99 -4.29 -18.31
CA GLY A 269 -3.06 -5.26 -18.89
C GLY A 269 -1.61 -4.82 -18.85
N SER A 270 -0.79 -5.40 -19.72
CA SER A 270 0.62 -5.02 -19.89
C SER A 270 0.72 -3.70 -20.65
N LYS A 271 1.36 -2.68 -20.03
CA LYS A 271 1.61 -1.32 -20.56
C LYS A 271 2.72 -1.26 -21.60
N VAL A 272 3.21 -2.40 -22.05
CA VAL A 272 4.16 -2.45 -23.17
C VAL A 272 3.53 -1.73 -24.34
N LYS A 273 4.13 -0.61 -24.73
CA LYS A 273 3.88 0.00 -26.03
C LYS A 273 4.14 -1.11 -27.04
N LYS A 274 3.12 -1.54 -27.78
CA LYS A 274 3.40 -2.27 -29.02
C LYS A 274 4.33 -1.35 -29.81
N ALA A 275 5.57 -1.78 -30.02
CA ALA A 275 6.37 -1.18 -31.07
C ALA A 275 5.54 -1.34 -32.34
N ASP A 276 5.27 -0.25 -33.03
CA ASP A 276 4.57 -0.26 -34.29
C ASP A 276 5.39 -1.12 -35.29
N THR A 277 5.09 -2.41 -35.39
CA THR A 277 5.46 -3.22 -36.54
C THR A 277 4.55 -2.80 -37.70
N ASN A 278 4.83 -1.62 -38.26
CA ASN A 278 4.26 -1.13 -39.51
C ASN A 278 5.38 -0.52 -40.36
N VAL A 279 6.47 -1.28 -40.60
CA VAL A 279 7.44 -1.02 -41.68
C VAL A 279 8.03 -2.37 -42.12
N ALA A 280 7.27 -3.20 -42.83
CA ALA A 280 7.82 -4.31 -43.66
C ALA A 280 6.73 -4.97 -44.52
N GLU A 281 5.94 -4.20 -45.29
CA GLU A 281 5.08 -4.80 -46.34
C GLU A 281 4.73 -3.80 -47.45
N ALA A 282 5.63 -2.87 -47.73
CA ALA A 282 5.56 -1.95 -48.88
C ALA A 282 6.93 -1.88 -49.55
N THR A 283 7.38 -3.00 -50.11
CA THR A 283 8.44 -3.09 -51.13
C THR A 283 8.55 -4.56 -51.50
N ASN A 284 7.73 -4.98 -52.46
CA ASN A 284 8.00 -6.04 -53.43
C ASN A 284 6.91 -5.91 -54.51
N ASN A 285 6.99 -4.80 -55.24
CA ASN A 285 6.69 -4.78 -56.67
C ASN A 285 7.96 -5.19 -57.40
#